data_AF-A0A524R1W4-F1
#
_entry.id   AF-A0A524R1W4-F1
#
_cell.length_a   1.000
_cell.length_b   1.000
_cell.length_c   1.000
_cell.angle_alpha   90.00
_cell.angle_beta   90.00
_cell.angle_gamma   90.00
#
_symmetry.space_group_name_H-M   'P 1'
#
loop_
_entity.id
_entity.type
_entity.pdbx_description
1 polymer ?
#
loop_
_entity_poly.entity_id
_entity_poly.type
_entity_poly.pdbx_seq_one_letter_code
_entity_poly.pdbx_strand_id
1 'polypeptide(L)'
;MSEAKDKILDAAFHKAKQHELRSGGCGQCTIAGIFEALGVEDEGVFKAATGLADGLGLTGDGHCGALSGGAMAISYFFGRS
;
A
#
# COMPACT_ATOMS: atom_id res chain seq x y z
N MET A 1 1.38 -4.77 22.95
CA MET A 1 0.81 -3.78 22.00
C MET A 1 -0.62 -3.50 22.44
N SER A 2 -1.21 -2.36 22.07
CA SER A 2 -2.60 -2.02 22.43
C SER A 2 -3.56 -2.68 21.43
N GLU A 3 -4.69 -3.19 21.90
CA GLU A 3 -5.73 -3.86 21.08
C GLU A 3 -6.19 -3.02 19.88
N ALA A 4 -6.22 -1.68 20.02
CA ALA A 4 -6.57 -0.78 18.93
C ALA A 4 -5.54 -0.78 17.79
N LYS A 5 -4.24 -0.85 18.13
CA LYS A 5 -3.17 -0.91 17.14
C LYS A 5 -3.22 -2.23 16.37
N ASP A 6 -3.47 -3.33 17.06
CA ASP A 6 -3.51 -4.66 16.45
C ASP A 6 -4.66 -4.75 15.43
N LYS A 7 -5.83 -4.18 15.75
CA LYS A 7 -6.95 -4.06 14.80
C LYS A 7 -6.61 -3.30 13.52
N ILE A 8 -5.82 -2.23 13.62
CA ILE A 8 -5.38 -1.44 12.46
C ILE A 8 -4.40 -2.27 11.61
N LEU A 9 -3.45 -2.97 12.25
CA LEU A 9 -2.48 -3.81 11.55
C LEU A 9 -3.17 -4.97 10.82
N ASP A 10 -4.10 -5.65 11.48
CA ASP A 10 -4.90 -6.72 10.88
C ASP A 10 -5.74 -6.20 9.71
N ALA A 11 -6.41 -5.06 9.88
CA ALA A 11 -7.18 -4.43 8.81
C ALA A 11 -6.29 -4.11 7.60
N ALA A 12 -5.11 -3.53 7.81
CA ALA A 12 -4.19 -3.19 6.73
C ALA A 12 -3.74 -4.45 5.97
N PHE A 13 -3.35 -5.49 6.69
CA PHE A 13 -2.94 -6.76 6.09
C PHE A 13 -4.05 -7.42 5.30
N HIS A 14 -5.24 -7.59 5.91
CA HIS A 14 -6.35 -8.30 5.29
C HIS A 14 -6.90 -7.57 4.06
N LYS A 15 -7.02 -6.23 4.12
CA LYS A 15 -7.48 -5.42 2.99
C LYS A 15 -6.49 -5.44 1.84
N ALA A 16 -5.20 -5.23 2.11
CA ALA A 16 -4.16 -5.30 1.08
C ALA A 16 -4.14 -6.68 0.40
N LYS A 17 -4.20 -7.76 1.19
CA LYS A 17 -4.26 -9.13 0.67
C LYS A 17 -5.51 -9.36 -0.19
N GLN A 18 -6.67 -8.87 0.23
CA GLN A 18 -7.91 -9.02 -0.53
C GLN A 18 -7.83 -8.29 -1.88
N HIS A 19 -7.27 -7.08 -1.90
CA HIS A 19 -7.06 -6.32 -3.13
C HIS A 19 -6.10 -7.04 -4.09
N GLU A 20 -4.99 -7.58 -3.56
CA GLU A 20 -4.02 -8.35 -4.36
C GLU A 20 -4.68 -9.57 -5.00
N LEU A 21 -5.46 -10.34 -4.22
CA LEU A 21 -6.19 -11.52 -4.71
C LEU A 21 -7.25 -11.19 -5.76
N ARG A 22 -7.79 -9.97 -5.76
CA ARG A 22 -8.86 -9.56 -6.67
C ARG A 22 -8.34 -8.94 -7.96
N SER A 23 -7.36 -8.06 -7.85
CA SER A 23 -6.98 -7.14 -8.93
C SER A 23 -5.47 -7.04 -9.17
N GLY A 24 -4.64 -7.58 -8.27
CA GLY A 24 -3.19 -7.40 -8.29
C GLY A 24 -2.76 -5.94 -8.18
N GLY A 25 -1.51 -5.67 -8.55
CA GLY A 25 -0.92 -4.33 -8.43
C GLY A 25 -0.38 -4.09 -7.02
N CYS A 26 0.64 -4.87 -6.64
CA CYS A 26 1.17 -4.97 -5.28
C CYS A 26 1.45 -3.62 -4.55
N GLY A 27 1.90 -2.59 -5.28
CA GLY A 27 2.05 -1.24 -4.72
C GLY A 27 0.70 -0.58 -4.38
N GLN A 28 -0.26 -0.65 -5.30
CA GLN A 28 -1.61 -0.13 -5.11
C GLN A 28 -2.34 -0.86 -3.99
N CYS A 29 -2.25 -2.19 -3.93
CA CYS A 29 -2.89 -2.99 -2.89
C CYS A 29 -2.35 -2.64 -1.50
N THR A 30 -1.05 -2.41 -1.38
CA THR A 30 -0.43 -2.01 -0.11
C THR A 30 -0.92 -0.63 0.34
N ILE A 31 -0.90 0.36 -0.56
CA ILE A 31 -1.40 1.71 -0.29
C ILE A 31 -2.87 1.66 0.13
N ALA A 32 -3.71 0.96 -0.65
CA ALA A 32 -5.14 0.84 -0.37
C ALA A 32 -5.40 0.19 0.99
N GLY A 33 -4.71 -0.90 1.32
CA GLY A 33 -4.87 -1.55 2.62
C GLY A 33 -4.50 -0.64 3.80
N ILE A 34 -3.37 0.07 3.70
CA ILE A 34 -2.93 1.02 4.74
C ILE A 34 -3.91 2.19 4.86
N PHE A 35 -4.28 2.80 3.74
CA PHE A 35 -5.14 3.99 3.72
C PHE A 35 -6.53 3.66 4.26
N GLU A 36 -7.10 2.54 3.83
CA GLU A 36 -8.38 2.08 4.34
C GLU A 36 -8.35 1.65 5.82
N ALA A 37 -7.21 1.20 6.34
CA ALA A 37 -7.05 0.89 7.77
C ALA A 37 -6.92 2.17 8.62
N LEU A 38 -6.44 3.25 8.02
CA LEU A 38 -6.26 4.56 8.66
C LEU A 38 -7.39 5.55 8.35
N GLY A 39 -8.36 5.19 7.49
CA GLY A 39 -9.47 6.06 7.10
C GLY A 39 -9.06 7.21 6.18
N VAL A 40 -8.07 6.98 5.31
CA VAL A 40 -7.57 7.98 4.34
C VAL A 40 -8.13 7.69 2.95
N GLU A 41 -8.59 8.73 2.28
CA GLU A 41 -9.05 8.68 0.89
C GLU A 41 -8.22 9.64 0.04
N ASP A 42 -7.30 9.08 -0.76
CA ASP A 42 -6.54 9.83 -1.77
C ASP A 42 -6.34 8.95 -3.02
N GLU A 43 -7.14 9.22 -4.04
CA GLU A 43 -7.06 8.51 -5.32
C GLU A 43 -5.78 8.83 -6.10
N GLY A 44 -5.16 9.99 -5.88
CA GLY A 44 -3.95 10.41 -6.57
C GLY A 44 -2.79 9.51 -6.21
N VAL A 45 -2.60 9.27 -4.91
CA VAL A 45 -1.58 8.35 -4.40
C VAL A 45 -1.85 6.91 -4.84
N PHE A 46 -3.12 6.48 -4.81
CA PHE A 46 -3.52 5.15 -5.28
C PHE A 46 -3.19 4.93 -6.77
N LYS A 47 -3.50 5.91 -7.63
CA LYS A 47 -3.20 5.84 -9.07
C LYS A 47 -1.70 5.91 -9.34
N ALA A 48 -0.97 6.76 -8.62
CA ALA A 48 0.49 6.88 -8.76
C ALA A 48 1.22 5.57 -8.45
N ALA A 49 0.69 4.75 -7.54
CA ALA A 49 1.28 3.46 -7.19
C ALA A 49 1.16 2.36 -8.27
N THR A 50 0.33 2.54 -9.32
CA THR A 50 0.23 1.58 -10.46
C THR A 50 1.59 1.32 -11.08
N GLY A 51 2.36 2.41 -11.26
CA GLY A 51 3.66 2.36 -11.90
C GLY A 51 4.72 1.63 -11.10
N LEU A 52 4.42 1.04 -9.94
CA LEU A 52 5.35 0.27 -9.09
C LEU A 52 5.09 -1.23 -9.12
N ALA A 53 4.05 -1.68 -9.85
CA ALA A 53 3.64 -3.09 -9.86
C ALA A 53 4.75 -4.01 -10.41
N ASP A 54 4.78 -5.25 -9.92
CA ASP A 54 5.62 -6.36 -10.42
C ASP A 54 7.06 -5.94 -10.79
N GLY A 55 7.77 -5.45 -9.78
CA GLY A 55 9.18 -5.07 -9.87
C GLY A 55 9.46 -3.72 -10.51
N LEU A 56 8.46 -2.92 -10.89
CA LEU A 56 8.78 -1.84 -11.81
C LEU A 56 7.83 -0.64 -11.91
N GLY A 57 6.85 -0.52 -12.84
CA GLY A 57 5.74 -1.36 -13.38
C GLY A 57 5.88 -2.46 -14.47
N LEU A 58 5.76 -3.72 -14.04
CA LEU A 58 5.58 -4.95 -14.82
C LEU A 58 6.79 -5.51 -15.60
N THR A 59 8.02 -5.12 -15.27
CA THR A 59 9.20 -5.80 -15.85
C THR A 59 9.69 -6.98 -15.04
N GLY A 60 9.36 -7.06 -13.75
CA GLY A 60 9.91 -8.06 -12.82
C GLY A 60 11.36 -7.79 -12.37
N ASP A 61 12.03 -6.76 -12.89
CA ASP A 61 13.49 -6.58 -12.75
C ASP A 61 13.94 -5.48 -11.76
N GLY A 62 13.02 -4.80 -11.09
CA GLY A 62 13.32 -3.76 -10.10
C GLY A 62 12.77 -4.06 -8.70
N HIS A 63 12.47 -3.00 -7.93
CA HIS A 63 12.11 -3.14 -6.53
C HIS A 63 10.67 -3.65 -6.31
N CYS A 64 10.46 -4.38 -5.22
CA CYS A 64 9.14 -4.89 -4.83
C CYS A 64 8.11 -3.75 -4.69
N GLY A 65 7.05 -3.80 -5.50
CA GLY A 65 6.01 -2.76 -5.49
C GLY A 65 5.29 -2.63 -4.15
N ALA A 66 5.04 -3.73 -3.45
CA ALA A 66 4.44 -3.69 -2.11
C ALA A 66 5.34 -2.98 -1.09
N LEU A 67 6.65 -3.26 -1.12
CA LEU A 67 7.61 -2.59 -0.24
C LEU A 67 7.65 -1.08 -0.53
N SER A 68 7.72 -0.71 -1.81
CA SER A 68 7.69 0.69 -2.24
C SER A 68 6.38 1.39 -1.86
N GLY A 69 5.23 0.72 -2.00
CA GLY A 69 3.93 1.23 -1.57
C GLY A 69 3.86 1.50 -0.06
N GLY A 70 4.43 0.61 0.77
CA GLY A 70 4.54 0.83 2.22
C GLY A 70 5.44 2.03 2.56
N ALA A 71 6.59 2.15 1.90
CA ALA A 71 7.49 3.28 2.07
C ALA A 71 6.85 4.62 1.63
N MET A 72 6.08 4.60 0.54
CA MET A 72 5.28 5.73 0.08
C MET A 72 4.23 6.12 1.12
N ALA A 73 3.50 5.17 1.71
CA ALA A 73 2.50 5.47 2.74
C ALA A 73 3.13 6.14 3.97
N ILE A 74 4.32 5.71 4.41
CA ILE A 74 5.06 6.39 5.49
C ILE A 74 5.41 7.82 5.07
N SER A 75 5.94 7.99 3.85
CA SER A 75 6.36 9.29 3.31
C SER A 75 5.19 10.23 3.06
N TYR A 76 3.98 9.71 2.83
CA TYR A 76 2.76 10.50 2.70
C TYR A 76 2.43 11.25 4.02
N PHE A 77 2.60 10.59 5.18
CA PHE A 77 2.33 11.21 6.48
C PHE A 77 3.52 11.95 7.08
N PHE A 78 4.74 11.50 6.80
CA PHE A 78 5.96 11.95 7.48
C PHE A 78 7.10 12.30 6.51
N GLY A 79 6.75 12.72 5.28
CA GLY A 79 7.70 13.10 4.24
C GLY A 79 8.58 14.29 4.63
N ARG A 80 9.70 14.42 3.93
CA ARG A 80 10.63 15.55 4.10
C ARG A 80 10.02 16.86 3.59
N SER A 81 10.34 17.98 4.25
CA SER A 81 10.02 19.35 3.84
C SER A 81 11.00 19.91 2.81
#